data_AF-J4WF13-F1
#
_entry.id   AF-J4WF13-F1
#
_cell.length_a   1.000
_cell.length_b   1.000
_cell.length_c   1.000
_cell.angle_alpha   90.00
_cell.angle_beta   90.00
_cell.angle_gamma   90.00
#
_symmetry.space_group_name_H-M   'P 1'
#
loop_
_entity.id
_entity.type
_entity.pdbx_description
1 polymer ?
#
loop_
_entity_poly.entity_id
_entity_poly.type
_entity_poly.pdbx_seq_one_letter_code
_entity_poly.pdbx_strand_id
1 'polypeptide(L)'
;MNLKTGKATKIIEDAGEIHLSNNKIFYKKTSRNKETDTLYSSDLNGKNIKVVEKFANTLTVENNKLYYAAKKSDGSYCIYEINEDLSGKKQISKPFYCTHILSITSKSAKYTVKENEVEETYKMDFASGKITKIN
;
A
#
# COMPACT_ATOMS: atom_id res chain seq x y z
N MET A 1 -5.26 20.56 5.19
CA MET A 1 -5.85 21.85 5.61
C MET A 1 -5.19 22.26 6.91
N ASN A 2 -4.46 23.38 6.97
CA ASN A 2 -3.93 23.86 8.25
C ASN A 2 -5.04 24.64 8.98
N LEU A 3 -5.63 24.02 10.01
CA LEU A 3 -6.77 24.56 10.76
C LEU A 3 -6.45 25.86 11.52
N LYS A 4 -5.19 26.25 11.71
CA LYS A 4 -4.80 27.53 12.31
C LYS A 4 -4.73 28.69 11.33
N THR A 5 -4.61 28.43 10.03
CA THR A 5 -4.32 29.49 9.04
C THR A 5 -5.32 29.56 7.89
N GLY A 6 -6.26 28.62 7.80
CA GLY A 6 -7.25 28.56 6.72
C GLY A 6 -6.64 28.33 5.32
N LYS A 7 -5.31 28.23 5.21
CA LYS A 7 -4.61 27.98 3.95
C LYS A 7 -4.59 26.48 3.67
N ALA A 8 -5.01 26.10 2.48
CA ALA A 8 -4.74 24.78 1.93
C ALA A 8 -3.22 24.64 1.82
N THR A 9 -2.60 23.94 2.77
CA THR A 9 -1.20 23.54 2.66
C THR A 9 -1.10 22.71 1.39
N LYS A 10 -0.30 23.17 0.42
CA LYS A 10 -0.06 22.59 -0.91
C LYS A 10 -0.12 21.06 -0.82
N ILE A 11 -1.31 20.52 -1.08
CA ILE A 11 -1.62 19.11 -0.81
C ILE A 11 -0.84 18.36 -1.88
N ILE A 12 0.18 17.64 -1.41
CA ILE A 12 1.08 16.75 -2.15
C ILE A 12 0.64 16.58 -3.61
N GLU A 13 1.19 17.42 -4.48
CA GLU A 13 0.93 17.36 -5.92
C GLU A 13 1.31 15.95 -6.41
N ASP A 14 0.46 15.37 -7.27
CA ASP A 14 0.61 14.04 -7.90
C ASP A 14 0.44 12.80 -6.98
N ALA A 15 -0.17 12.94 -5.81
CA ALA A 15 -0.60 11.78 -5.02
C ALA A 15 -1.84 11.13 -5.67
N GLY A 16 -1.73 9.87 -6.12
CA GLY A 16 -2.87 9.13 -6.66
C GLY A 16 -3.67 8.36 -5.62
N GLU A 17 -3.09 8.13 -4.44
CA GLU A 17 -3.75 7.50 -3.30
C GLU A 17 -3.25 8.16 -2.02
N ILE A 18 -4.18 8.54 -1.12
CA ILE A 18 -3.89 9.22 0.13
C ILE A 18 -4.64 8.52 1.26
N HIS A 19 -3.93 8.15 2.32
CA HIS A 19 -4.46 7.56 3.55
C HIS A 19 -4.04 8.42 4.74
N LEU A 20 -5.02 8.78 5.57
CA LEU A 20 -4.79 9.54 6.79
C LEU A 20 -4.63 8.58 7.98
N SER A 21 -3.63 8.87 8.80
CA SER A 21 -3.45 8.26 10.12
C SER A 21 -3.55 9.34 11.19
N ASN A 22 -3.39 8.96 12.47
CA ASN A 22 -3.53 9.90 13.59
C ASN A 22 -2.56 11.08 13.48
N ASN A 23 -1.32 10.84 13.04
CA ASN A 23 -0.27 11.87 13.02
C ASN A 23 0.44 12.04 11.66
N LYS A 24 0.10 11.23 10.66
CA LYS A 24 0.77 11.22 9.36
C LYS A 24 -0.19 11.05 8.20
N ILE A 25 0.26 11.50 7.04
CA ILE A 25 -0.34 11.18 5.75
C ILE A 25 0.55 10.13 5.08
N PHE A 26 -0.04 9.03 4.66
CA PHE A 26 0.59 8.06 3.76
C PHE A 26 0.03 8.26 2.37
N TYR A 27 0.91 8.29 1.37
CA TYR A 27 0.45 8.51 0.02
C TYR A 27 1.37 7.88 -1.01
N LYS A 28 0.77 7.55 -2.14
CA LYS A 28 1.48 7.02 -3.29
C LYS A 28 1.54 8.08 -4.37
N LYS A 29 2.73 8.36 -4.89
CA LYS A 29 2.87 9.17 -6.11
C LYS A 29 2.68 8.25 -7.31
N THR A 30 1.64 8.54 -8.10
CA THR A 30 1.37 7.74 -9.31
C THR A 30 2.36 8.14 -10.38
N SER A 31 3.17 7.18 -10.78
CA SER A 31 4.05 7.32 -11.93
C SER A 31 3.33 6.84 -13.20
N ARG A 32 3.81 7.24 -14.39
CA ARG A 32 3.25 6.74 -15.66
C ARG A 32 3.30 5.20 -15.74
N ASN A 33 4.28 4.60 -15.07
CA ASN A 33 4.38 3.16 -14.89
C ASN A 33 3.98 2.80 -13.45
N LYS A 34 2.74 2.33 -13.23
CA LYS A 34 2.23 1.97 -11.88
C LYS A 34 3.13 0.98 -11.12
N GLU A 35 3.98 0.22 -11.83
CA GLU A 35 4.94 -0.69 -11.19
C GLU A 35 6.09 0.04 -10.49
N THR A 36 6.32 1.33 -10.80
CA THR A 36 7.38 2.16 -10.20
C THR A 36 6.86 3.11 -9.13
N ASP A 37 5.61 2.96 -8.73
CA ASP A 37 5.01 3.80 -7.70
C ASP A 37 5.79 3.68 -6.39
N THR A 38 5.94 4.81 -5.71
CA THR A 38 6.68 4.90 -4.44
C THR A 38 5.73 5.39 -3.36
N LEU A 39 5.77 4.71 -2.22
CA LEU A 39 5.02 5.05 -1.02
C LEU A 39 5.81 6.04 -0.18
N TYR A 40 5.14 7.13 0.18
CA TYR A 40 5.67 8.19 1.00
C TYR A 40 4.86 8.35 2.27
N SER A 41 5.47 9.02 3.24
CA SER A 41 4.79 9.56 4.41
C SER A 41 5.13 11.03 4.57
N SER A 42 4.24 11.80 5.17
CA SER A 42 4.48 13.17 5.63
C SER A 42 3.76 13.41 6.95
N ASP A 43 4.05 14.53 7.60
CA ASP A 43 3.14 15.02 8.64
C ASP A 43 1.79 15.48 8.03
N LEU A 44 0.81 15.78 8.89
CA LEU A 44 -0.54 16.22 8.51
C LEU A 44 -0.57 17.57 7.76
N ASN A 45 0.54 18.32 7.78
CA ASN A 45 0.69 19.56 7.03
C ASN A 45 1.38 19.32 5.67
N GLY A 46 1.66 18.07 5.30
CA GLY A 46 2.36 17.74 4.05
C GLY A 46 3.86 18.05 4.09
N LYS A 47 4.45 18.28 5.26
CA LYS A 47 5.90 18.51 5.44
C LYS A 47 6.59 17.24 5.93
N ASN A 48 7.92 17.29 6.06
CA ASN A 48 8.75 16.17 6.53
C ASN A 48 8.55 14.89 5.72
N ILE A 49 8.55 15.01 4.40
CA ILE A 49 8.31 13.90 3.47
C ILE A 49 9.41 12.85 3.59
N LYS A 50 9.02 11.58 3.75
CA LYS A 50 9.92 10.42 3.78
C LYS A 50 9.46 9.36 2.79
N VAL A 51 10.41 8.71 2.12
CA VAL A 51 10.15 7.49 1.35
C VAL A 51 9.96 6.34 2.34
N VAL A 52 8.83 5.64 2.24
CA VAL A 52 8.50 4.47 3.05
C VAL A 52 8.89 3.19 2.32
N GLU A 53 8.53 3.10 1.03
CA GLU A 53 8.81 1.92 0.21
C GLU A 53 8.83 2.26 -1.29
N LYS A 54 9.74 1.64 -2.03
CA LYS A 54 9.77 1.72 -3.51
C LYS A 54 9.00 0.55 -4.13
N PHE A 55 8.44 0.76 -5.31
CA PHE A 55 7.65 -0.25 -6.03
C PHE A 55 6.45 -0.73 -5.20
N ALA A 56 5.84 0.21 -4.47
CA ALA A 56 4.69 -0.01 -3.61
C ALA A 56 3.41 0.23 -4.40
N ASN A 57 2.46 -0.69 -4.32
CA ASN A 57 1.26 -0.65 -5.18
C ASN A 57 0.00 -0.22 -4.41
N THR A 58 -0.62 -1.14 -3.69
CA THR A 58 -1.84 -0.89 -2.90
C THR A 58 -1.45 -0.72 -1.44
N LEU A 59 -2.09 0.22 -0.73
CA LEU A 59 -1.90 0.41 0.70
C LEU A 59 -3.21 0.55 1.48
N THR A 60 -3.15 0.35 2.78
CA THR A 60 -4.25 0.57 3.71
C THR A 60 -3.71 0.86 5.09
N VAL A 61 -4.35 1.77 5.82
CA VAL A 61 -4.06 2.03 7.23
C VAL A 61 -5.18 1.43 8.09
N GLU A 62 -4.83 0.53 9.00
CA GLU A 62 -5.78 -0.14 9.90
C GLU A 62 -5.11 -0.43 11.25
N ASN A 63 -5.81 -0.29 12.37
CA ASN A 63 -5.28 -0.62 13.70
C ASN A 63 -3.93 0.06 14.02
N ASN A 64 -3.79 1.35 13.67
CA ASN A 64 -2.57 2.15 13.82
C ASN A 64 -1.33 1.56 13.11
N LYS A 65 -1.55 0.82 12.03
CA LYS A 65 -0.50 0.23 11.20
C LYS A 65 -0.80 0.47 9.74
N LEU A 66 0.29 0.58 8.97
CA LEU A 66 0.25 0.66 7.52
C LEU A 66 0.52 -0.73 6.94
N TYR A 67 -0.37 -1.16 6.06
CA TYR A 67 -0.24 -2.38 5.27
C TYR A 67 -0.06 -2.00 3.80
N TYR A 68 0.92 -2.59 3.13
CA TYR A 68 1.16 -2.30 1.72
C TYR A 68 1.75 -3.51 1.01
N ALA A 69 1.54 -3.55 -0.30
CA ALA A 69 2.23 -4.49 -1.18
C ALA A 69 3.42 -3.82 -1.85
N ALA A 70 4.53 -4.55 -1.91
CA ALA A 70 5.74 -4.13 -2.63
C ALA A 70 6.20 -5.20 -3.61
N LYS A 71 6.57 -4.78 -4.83
CA LYS A 71 7.13 -5.65 -5.86
C LYS A 71 8.60 -5.95 -5.57
N LYS A 72 9.01 -7.19 -5.77
CA LYS A 72 10.37 -7.69 -5.64
C LYS A 72 11.09 -7.68 -6.97
N SER A 73 12.42 -7.85 -6.92
CA SER A 73 13.26 -7.90 -8.11
C SER A 73 12.94 -9.09 -9.02
N ASP A 74 12.39 -10.17 -8.47
CA ASP A 74 11.91 -11.34 -9.21
C ASP A 74 10.49 -11.18 -9.78
N GLY A 75 9.90 -10.00 -9.62
CA GLY A 75 8.55 -9.68 -10.10
C GLY A 75 7.42 -10.13 -9.18
N SER A 76 7.70 -10.87 -8.10
CA SER A 76 6.69 -11.25 -7.10
C SER A 76 6.30 -10.05 -6.23
N TYR A 77 5.16 -10.16 -5.55
CA TYR A 77 4.72 -9.22 -4.53
C TYR A 77 4.78 -9.85 -3.15
N CYS A 78 5.12 -9.02 -2.16
CA CYS A 78 4.95 -9.33 -0.74
C CYS A 78 4.11 -8.27 -0.06
N ILE A 79 3.31 -8.67 0.92
CA ILE A 79 2.60 -7.74 1.81
C ILE A 79 3.45 -7.51 3.06
N TYR A 80 3.56 -6.24 3.42
CA TYR A 80 4.25 -5.76 4.62
C TYR A 80 3.27 -5.08 5.56
N GLU A 81 3.52 -5.23 6.85
CA GLU A 81 3.00 -4.33 7.88
C GLU A 81 4.14 -3.46 8.42
N ILE A 82 3.83 -2.22 8.81
CA ILE A 82 4.75 -1.32 9.49
C ILE A 82 3.96 -0.40 10.44
N ASN A 83 4.56 -0.02 11.55
CA ASN A 83 3.96 0.95 12.47
C ASN A 83 3.88 2.33 11.80
N GLU A 84 2.96 3.19 12.23
CA GLU A 84 2.81 4.54 11.69
C GLU A 84 4.07 5.40 11.84
N ASP A 85 4.86 5.16 12.89
CA ASP A 85 6.15 5.83 13.10
C ASP A 85 7.25 5.36 12.13
N LEU A 86 6.96 4.36 11.28
CA LEU A 86 7.83 3.66 10.33
C LEU A 86 8.80 2.66 10.98
N SER A 87 8.56 2.26 12.23
CA SER A 87 9.28 1.18 12.90
C SER A 87 8.62 -0.18 12.66
N GLY A 88 9.33 -1.27 12.98
CA GLY A 88 8.74 -2.60 13.07
C GLY A 88 8.26 -3.20 11.74
N LYS A 89 8.86 -2.79 10.62
CA LYS A 89 8.53 -3.35 9.29
C LYS A 89 8.66 -4.87 9.30
N LYS A 90 7.59 -5.56 8.91
CA LYS A 90 7.53 -7.03 8.87
C LYS A 90 6.79 -7.51 7.63
N GLN A 91 7.32 -8.55 6.99
CA GLN A 91 6.60 -9.27 5.93
C GLN A 91 5.53 -10.18 6.54
N ILE A 92 4.29 -10.10 6.04
CA ILE A 92 3.15 -10.88 6.56
C ILE A 92 2.56 -11.85 5.54
N SER A 93 3.06 -11.84 4.30
CA SER A 93 2.67 -12.80 3.27
C SER A 93 3.86 -13.64 2.79
N LYS A 94 3.57 -14.81 2.23
CA LYS A 94 4.49 -15.45 1.28
C LYS A 94 4.54 -14.62 -0.02
N PRO A 95 5.63 -14.69 -0.81
CA PRO A 95 5.66 -14.10 -2.14
C PRO A 95 4.55 -14.67 -3.04
N PHE A 96 3.93 -13.83 -3.86
CA PHE A 96 2.91 -14.25 -4.82
C PHE A 96 2.99 -13.43 -6.11
N TYR A 97 2.49 -14.00 -7.22
CA TYR A 97 2.41 -13.32 -8.50
C TYR A 97 0.95 -12.95 -8.78
N CYS A 98 0.74 -11.75 -9.30
CA CYS A 98 -0.58 -11.23 -9.62
C CYS A 98 -0.51 -10.18 -10.71
N THR A 99 -1.62 -10.00 -11.42
CA THR A 99 -1.82 -8.89 -12.37
C THR A 99 -2.12 -7.60 -11.60
N HIS A 100 -3.09 -7.65 -10.67
CA HIS A 100 -3.51 -6.49 -9.88
C HIS A 100 -3.77 -6.89 -8.42
N ILE A 101 -3.42 -5.99 -7.48
CA ILE A 101 -3.79 -6.13 -6.07
C ILE A 101 -4.99 -5.22 -5.82
N LEU A 102 -6.16 -5.83 -5.62
CA LEU A 102 -7.42 -5.12 -5.50
C LEU A 102 -7.58 -4.46 -4.13
N SER A 103 -7.20 -5.16 -3.06
CA SER A 103 -7.26 -4.62 -1.69
C SER A 103 -6.36 -5.37 -0.71
N ILE A 104 -6.01 -4.68 0.37
CA ILE A 104 -5.26 -5.23 1.51
C ILE A 104 -5.98 -4.82 2.79
N THR A 105 -6.04 -5.71 3.78
CA THR A 105 -6.48 -5.41 5.15
C THR A 105 -5.46 -5.97 6.14
N SER A 106 -5.69 -5.80 7.43
CA SER A 106 -4.87 -6.43 8.47
C SER A 106 -4.87 -7.97 8.43
N LYS A 107 -5.85 -8.59 7.75
CA LYS A 107 -6.07 -10.04 7.75
C LYS A 107 -5.85 -10.72 6.40
N SER A 108 -6.01 -9.99 5.30
CA SER A 108 -5.97 -10.61 3.98
C SER A 108 -5.64 -9.63 2.86
N ALA A 109 -5.19 -10.18 1.72
CA ALA A 109 -5.13 -9.46 0.45
C ALA A 109 -6.09 -10.10 -0.57
N LYS A 110 -6.69 -9.27 -1.42
CA LYS A 110 -7.39 -9.70 -2.64
C LYS A 110 -6.60 -9.25 -3.87
N TYR A 111 -6.41 -10.14 -4.81
CA TYR A 111 -5.64 -9.87 -6.03
C TYR A 111 -6.16 -10.70 -7.19
N THR A 112 -5.81 -10.30 -8.41
CA THR A 112 -6.16 -11.03 -9.62
C THR A 112 -4.94 -11.68 -10.27
N VAL A 113 -5.15 -12.83 -10.90
CA VAL A 113 -4.14 -13.54 -11.68
C VAL A 113 -4.73 -13.79 -13.07
N LYS A 114 -3.92 -13.58 -14.11
CA LYS A 114 -4.33 -13.91 -15.49
C LYS A 114 -3.88 -15.34 -15.81
N GLU A 115 -4.84 -16.25 -15.93
CA GLU A 115 -4.62 -17.66 -16.29
C GLU A 115 -5.41 -17.97 -17.57
N ASN A 116 -4.73 -18.44 -18.62
CA ASN A 116 -5.37 -18.80 -19.90
C ASN A 116 -6.33 -17.73 -20.45
N GLU A 117 -5.90 -16.47 -20.44
CA GLU A 117 -6.67 -15.29 -20.85
C GLU A 117 -7.86 -14.90 -19.96
N VAL A 118 -8.16 -15.68 -18.93
CA VAL A 118 -9.18 -15.37 -17.93
C VAL A 118 -8.52 -14.69 -16.73
N GLU A 119 -9.13 -13.60 -16.25
CA GLU A 119 -8.71 -12.96 -15.01
C GLU A 119 -9.50 -13.55 -13.84
N GLU A 120 -8.79 -14.15 -12.89
CA GLU A 120 -9.37 -14.81 -11.72
C GLU A 120 -9.00 -14.07 -10.45
N THR A 121 -9.95 -13.94 -9.53
CA THR A 121 -9.72 -13.26 -8.23
C THR A 121 -9.38 -14.28 -7.14
N TYR A 122 -8.40 -13.94 -6.32
CA TYR A 122 -7.92 -14.74 -5.21
C TYR A 122 -7.90 -13.92 -3.92
N LYS A 123 -8.11 -14.60 -2.79
CA LYS A 123 -7.91 -14.09 -1.43
C LYS A 123 -6.76 -14.85 -0.79
N MET A 124 -5.78 -14.13 -0.23
CA MET A 124 -4.80 -14.71 0.69
C MET A 124 -5.14 -14.30 2.11
N ASP A 125 -5.32 -15.28 3.00
CA ASP A 125 -5.41 -15.06 4.44
C ASP A 125 -4.00 -15.06 5.06
N PHE A 126 -3.64 -14.02 5.79
CA PHE A 126 -2.26 -13.86 6.30
C PHE A 126 -1.97 -14.74 7.51
N ALA A 127 -2.98 -15.08 8.31
CA ALA A 127 -2.79 -15.91 9.50
C ALA A 127 -2.52 -17.38 9.13
N SER A 128 -3.28 -17.91 8.18
CA SER A 128 -3.15 -19.30 7.72
C SER A 128 -2.23 -19.47 6.51
N GLY A 129 -1.99 -18.39 5.75
CA GLY A 129 -1.34 -18.45 4.45
C GLY A 129 -2.21 -19.11 3.36
N LYS A 130 -3.48 -19.43 3.66
CA LYS A 130 -4.39 -20.08 2.71
C LYS A 130 -4.76 -19.10 1.60
N ILE A 131 -4.66 -19.59 0.36
CA ILE A 131 -5.12 -18.89 -0.83
C ILE A 131 -6.42 -19.54 -1.29
N THR A 132 -7.44 -18.73 -1.59
CA THR A 132 -8.75 -19.19 -2.03
C THR A 132 -9.18 -18.38 -3.24
N LYS A 133 -9.56 -19.06 -4.33
CA LYS A 133 -10.21 -18.42 -5.47
C LYS A 133 -11.59 -17.92 -5.05
N ILE A 134 -11.90 -16.67 -5.39
CA ILE A 134 -13.18 -16.02 -5.11
C ILE A 134 -13.70 -15.51 -6.45
N ASN A 135 -14.83 -16.04 -6.90
CA ASN A 135 -15.46 -15.61 -8.14
C ASN A 135 -15.96 -14.18 -8.06
#